data_AF-A0A2V9UIH0-F1
#
_entry.id   AF-A0A2V9UIH0-F1
#
_cell.length_a   1.000
_cell.length_b   1.000
_cell.length_c   1.000
_cell.angle_alpha   90.00
_cell.angle_beta   90.00
_cell.angle_gamma   90.00
#
_symmetry.space_group_name_H-M   'P 1'
#
loop_
_entity.id
_entity.type
_entity.pdbx_description
1 polymer ?
#
loop_
_entity_poly.entity_id
_entity_poly.type
_entity_poly.pdbx_seq_one_letter_code
_entity_poly.pdbx_strand_id
1 'polypeptide(L)'
;MAESATPAYITTLIRHFADLRDGTHGGSSSREDKEAHFEKAVQLLAPVARQVLTEMNTSLLLDAGQLTETGLRRTGDGGLAASWALSWPEQRAAGVEGIVLQAYFGGSFHHPHLRGTTVHDWPLNVFSEADAAAQLSVLRAIASSDLHNLVYRADYRIVPAVNRTASS
;
A
#
# COMPACT_ATOMS: atom_id res chain seq x y z
N MET A 1 38.39 0.02 -6.38
CA MET A 1 37.07 0.67 -6.56
C MET A 1 36.04 -0.35 -6.17
N ALA A 2 35.25 -0.11 -5.12
CA ALA A 2 34.17 -1.02 -4.78
C ALA A 2 33.15 -0.96 -5.93
N GLU A 3 32.85 -2.12 -6.51
CA GLU A 3 31.76 -2.27 -7.46
C GLU A 3 30.48 -1.77 -6.77
N SER A 4 29.88 -0.70 -7.29
CA SER A 4 28.65 -0.17 -6.72
C SER A 4 27.56 -1.22 -6.93
N ALA A 5 27.17 -1.92 -5.87
CA ALA A 5 26.07 -2.85 -5.93
C ALA A 5 24.81 -2.13 -6.43
N THR A 6 24.09 -2.76 -7.37
CA THR A 6 22.81 -2.27 -7.87
C THR A 6 21.86 -2.00 -6.70
N PRO A 7 21.21 -0.82 -6.62
CA PRO A 7 20.27 -0.53 -5.54
C PRO A 7 19.16 -1.59 -5.46
N ALA A 8 18.77 -1.97 -4.24
CA ALA A 8 17.80 -3.06 -4.03
C ALA A 8 16.48 -2.84 -4.79
N TYR A 9 15.98 -1.59 -4.87
CA TYR A 9 14.75 -1.28 -5.60
C TYR A 9 14.90 -1.51 -7.12
N ILE A 10 16.09 -1.30 -7.69
CA ILE A 10 16.38 -1.59 -9.10
C ILE A 10 16.41 -3.11 -9.31
N THR A 11 17.04 -3.88 -8.43
CA THR A 11 17.03 -5.35 -8.50
C THR A 11 15.60 -5.89 -8.47
N THR A 12 14.75 -5.37 -7.59
CA THR A 12 13.32 -5.74 -7.52
C THR A 12 12.57 -5.38 -8.80
N LEU A 13 12.86 -4.23 -9.41
CA LEU A 13 12.23 -3.80 -10.65
C LEU A 13 12.70 -4.62 -11.86
N ILE A 14 13.98 -5.01 -11.89
CA ILE A 14 14.50 -5.94 -12.91
C ILE A 14 13.78 -7.30 -12.79
N ARG A 15 13.60 -7.84 -11.58
CA ARG A 15 12.82 -9.06 -11.35
C ARG A 15 11.39 -8.91 -11.86
N HIS A 16 10.72 -7.80 -11.56
CA HIS A 16 9.37 -7.52 -12.06
C HIS A 16 9.27 -7.61 -13.59
N PHE A 17 10.17 -6.93 -14.29
CA PHE A 17 10.16 -6.93 -15.75
C PHE A 17 10.60 -8.27 -16.35
N ALA A 18 11.48 -9.02 -15.70
CA ALA A 18 11.83 -10.38 -16.10
C ALA A 18 10.61 -11.32 -15.97
N ASP A 19 9.89 -11.23 -14.85
CA ASP A 19 8.68 -12.01 -14.64
C ASP A 19 7.59 -11.63 -15.67
N LEU A 20 7.46 -10.35 -16.05
CA LEU A 20 6.56 -9.93 -17.14
C LEU A 20 6.98 -10.51 -18.50
N ARG A 21 8.28 -10.48 -18.82
CA ARG A 21 8.83 -11.08 -20.06
C ARG A 21 8.54 -12.58 -20.12
N ASP A 22 8.70 -13.27 -19.00
CA ASP A 22 8.62 -14.73 -18.93
C ASP A 22 7.20 -15.22 -18.60
N GLY A 23 6.25 -14.30 -18.36
CA GLY A 23 4.88 -14.63 -17.96
C GLY A 23 4.80 -15.33 -16.60
N THR A 24 5.75 -15.07 -15.69
CA THR A 24 5.81 -15.65 -14.35
C THR A 24 5.49 -14.60 -13.27
N HIS A 25 5.41 -15.03 -12.01
CA HIS A 25 5.49 -14.17 -10.84
C HIS A 25 6.14 -14.98 -9.72
N GLY A 26 7.29 -14.54 -9.22
CA GLY A 26 8.06 -15.32 -8.25
C GLY A 26 8.55 -16.66 -8.81
N GLY A 27 8.80 -16.73 -10.12
CA GLY A 27 9.19 -17.94 -10.84
C GLY A 27 8.03 -18.89 -11.21
N SER A 28 6.81 -18.65 -10.72
CA SER A 28 5.65 -19.48 -11.02
C SER A 28 4.89 -18.98 -12.25
N SER A 29 4.43 -19.90 -13.12
CA SER A 29 3.64 -19.57 -14.31
C SER A 29 2.14 -19.82 -14.14
N SER A 30 1.75 -20.80 -13.32
CA SER A 30 0.34 -21.13 -13.05
C SER A 30 -0.37 -20.01 -12.26
N ARG A 31 -1.67 -19.81 -12.49
CA ARG A 31 -2.42 -18.79 -11.74
C ARG A 31 -2.48 -19.09 -10.25
N GLU A 32 -2.69 -20.35 -9.91
CA GLU A 32 -2.78 -20.83 -8.52
C GLU A 32 -1.51 -20.52 -7.73
N ASP A 33 -0.33 -20.88 -8.27
CA ASP A 33 0.93 -20.65 -7.57
C ASP A 33 1.25 -19.15 -7.44
N LYS A 34 0.91 -18.35 -8.45
CA LYS A 34 1.07 -16.89 -8.38
C LYS A 34 0.16 -16.26 -7.32
N GLU A 35 -1.05 -16.78 -7.17
CA GLU A 35 -1.97 -16.34 -6.12
C GLU A 35 -1.48 -16.75 -4.73
N ALA A 36 -0.86 -17.92 -4.59
CA ALA A 36 -0.21 -18.33 -3.34
C ALA A 36 0.95 -17.40 -2.96
N HIS A 37 1.76 -16.97 -3.94
CA HIS A 37 2.79 -15.93 -3.71
C HIS A 37 2.16 -14.61 -3.28
N PHE A 38 1.07 -14.20 -3.90
CA PHE A 38 0.35 -12.98 -3.53
C PHE A 38 -0.24 -13.05 -2.12
N GLU A 39 -0.84 -14.17 -1.73
CA GLU A 39 -1.32 -14.39 -0.36
C GLU A 39 -0.18 -14.24 0.64
N LYS A 40 0.98 -14.84 0.37
CA LYS A 40 2.16 -14.70 1.22
C LYS A 40 2.65 -13.25 1.28
N ALA A 41 2.67 -12.55 0.15
CA ALA A 41 3.02 -11.14 0.07
C ALA A 41 2.11 -10.27 0.95
N VAL A 42 0.80 -10.52 0.94
CA VAL A 42 -0.18 -9.83 1.79
C VAL A 42 0.12 -10.05 3.28
N GLN A 43 0.43 -11.28 3.69
CA GLN A 43 0.79 -11.58 5.08
C GLN A 43 2.07 -10.85 5.52
N LEU A 44 3.09 -10.81 4.64
CA LEU A 44 4.36 -10.13 4.91
C LEU A 44 4.19 -8.60 4.97
N LEU A 45 3.30 -8.03 4.15
CA LEU A 45 3.04 -6.59 4.12
C LEU A 45 2.20 -6.09 5.29
N ALA A 46 1.32 -6.91 5.84
CA ALA A 46 0.39 -6.51 6.90
C ALA A 46 1.06 -5.74 8.07
N PRO A 47 2.16 -6.22 8.69
CA PRO A 47 2.84 -5.44 9.75
C PRO A 47 3.38 -4.08 9.25
N VAL A 48 3.89 -4.01 8.02
CA VAL A 48 4.44 -2.76 7.44
C VAL A 48 3.32 -1.77 7.14
N ALA A 49 2.18 -2.24 6.60
CA ALA A 49 1.01 -1.40 6.35
C ALA A 49 0.42 -0.84 7.65
N ARG A 50 0.31 -1.66 8.70
CA ARG A 50 -0.10 -1.20 10.03
C ARG A 50 0.84 -0.14 10.56
N GLN A 51 2.16 -0.36 10.47
CA GLN A 51 3.15 0.60 10.92
C GLN A 51 2.91 1.97 10.26
N VAL A 52 2.79 2.02 8.93
CA VAL A 52 2.56 3.28 8.21
C VAL A 52 1.28 3.98 8.64
N LEU A 53 0.17 3.24 8.75
CA LEU A 53 -1.11 3.84 9.15
C LEU A 53 -1.11 4.29 10.61
N THR A 54 -0.43 3.56 11.51
CA THR A 54 -0.22 3.97 12.90
C THR A 54 0.63 5.24 12.98
N GLU A 55 1.72 5.34 12.22
CA GLU A 55 2.57 6.56 12.16
C GLU A 55 1.74 7.79 11.75
N MET A 56 0.89 7.65 10.72
CA MET A 56 -0.02 8.70 10.26
C MET A 56 -1.06 9.04 11.33
N ASN A 57 -1.67 8.02 11.94
CA ASN A 57 -2.70 8.18 12.95
C ASN A 57 -2.18 8.97 14.16
N THR A 58 -1.05 8.56 14.71
CA THR A 58 -0.46 9.19 15.89
C THR A 58 0.04 10.60 15.59
N SER A 59 0.74 10.78 14.47
CA SER A 59 1.42 12.05 14.19
C SER A 59 0.51 13.13 13.60
N LEU A 60 -0.48 12.74 12.79
CA LEU A 60 -1.32 13.67 12.02
C LEU A 60 -2.77 13.68 12.49
N LEU A 61 -3.29 12.53 12.92
CA LEU A 61 -4.68 12.37 13.34
C LEU A 61 -4.87 12.36 14.86
N LEU A 62 -3.79 12.48 15.63
CA LEU A 62 -3.78 12.55 17.09
C LEU A 62 -4.54 11.38 17.73
N ASP A 63 -4.29 10.18 17.19
CA ASP A 63 -4.88 8.90 17.58
C ASP A 63 -6.42 8.83 17.43
N ALA A 64 -7.04 9.76 16.69
CA ALA A 64 -8.49 9.75 16.44
C ALA A 64 -8.92 8.79 15.32
N GLY A 65 -7.96 8.24 14.56
CA GLY A 65 -8.22 7.34 13.45
C GLY A 65 -8.47 5.90 13.88
N GLN A 66 -9.34 5.24 13.12
CA GLN A 66 -9.66 3.83 13.23
C GLN A 66 -9.03 3.08 12.05
N LEU A 67 -8.17 2.10 12.39
CA LEU A 67 -7.59 1.19 11.42
C LEU A 67 -8.54 0.00 11.20
N THR A 68 -8.79 -0.35 9.94
CA THR A 68 -9.52 -1.56 9.56
C THR A 68 -8.77 -2.36 8.49
N GLU A 69 -8.93 -3.68 8.51
CA GLU A 69 -8.29 -4.59 7.56
C GLU A 69 -9.33 -5.53 6.96
N THR A 70 -9.21 -5.80 5.66
CA THR A 70 -10.14 -6.71 4.97
C THR A 70 -9.71 -8.17 5.03
N GLY A 71 -8.42 -8.44 5.23
CA GLY A 71 -7.82 -9.73 4.90
C GLY A 71 -7.82 -9.99 3.39
N LEU A 72 -7.34 -11.17 2.98
CA LEU A 72 -7.39 -11.58 1.58
C LEU A 72 -8.84 -11.90 1.18
N ARG A 73 -9.31 -11.33 0.07
CA ARG A 73 -10.66 -11.53 -0.47
C ARG A 73 -10.64 -11.74 -1.97
N ARG A 74 -11.55 -12.57 -2.47
CA ARG A 74 -11.85 -12.67 -3.90
C ARG A 74 -12.57 -11.42 -4.38
N THR A 75 -12.20 -10.93 -5.55
CA THR A 75 -12.83 -9.80 -6.22
C THR A 75 -13.80 -10.27 -7.32
N GLY A 76 -14.70 -9.39 -7.76
CA GLY A 76 -15.74 -9.74 -8.74
C GLY A 76 -15.22 -10.15 -10.12
N ASP A 77 -13.99 -9.77 -10.45
CA ASP A 77 -13.26 -10.20 -11.65
C ASP A 77 -12.51 -11.54 -11.48
N GLY A 78 -12.71 -12.23 -10.36
CA GLY A 78 -12.02 -13.47 -10.02
C GLY A 78 -10.62 -13.29 -9.42
N GLY A 79 -10.15 -12.04 -9.30
CA GLY A 79 -8.88 -11.70 -8.68
C GLY A 79 -8.86 -11.82 -7.15
N LEU A 80 -7.80 -11.29 -6.55
CA LEU A 80 -7.62 -11.21 -5.10
C LEU A 80 -7.29 -9.79 -4.68
N ALA A 81 -7.71 -9.38 -3.49
CA ALA A 81 -7.31 -8.12 -2.89
C ALA A 81 -7.25 -8.20 -1.37
N ALA A 82 -6.40 -7.37 -0.78
CA ALA A 82 -6.36 -7.08 0.65
C ALA A 82 -6.11 -5.59 0.84
N SER A 83 -6.68 -5.02 1.90
CA SER A 83 -6.57 -3.59 2.18
C SER A 83 -6.44 -3.30 3.67
N TRP A 84 -5.67 -2.25 3.95
CA TRP A 84 -5.52 -1.62 5.25
C TRP A 84 -6.00 -0.18 5.12
N ALA A 85 -7.00 0.22 5.90
CA ALA A 85 -7.65 1.51 5.77
C ALA A 85 -7.60 2.27 7.09
N LEU A 86 -7.43 3.58 7.01
CA LEU A 86 -7.47 4.52 8.13
C LEU A 86 -8.56 5.56 7.88
N SER A 87 -9.56 5.61 8.77
CA SER A 87 -10.65 6.60 8.74
C SER A 87 -10.76 7.32 10.06
N TRP A 88 -11.10 8.61 10.05
CA TRP A 88 -11.18 9.45 11.24
C TRP A 88 -12.37 10.44 11.15
N PRO A 89 -12.82 11.03 12.28
CA PRO A 89 -14.05 11.82 12.34
C PRO A 89 -14.12 12.97 11.34
N GLU A 90 -13.05 13.77 11.22
CA GLU A 90 -13.02 14.97 10.40
C GLU A 90 -13.12 14.65 8.90
N GLN A 91 -12.47 13.58 8.43
CA GLN A 91 -12.61 13.07 7.07
C GLN A 91 -14.04 12.62 6.78
N ARG A 92 -14.66 11.87 7.70
CA ARG A 92 -16.05 11.43 7.53
C ARG A 92 -17.03 12.59 7.52
N ALA A 93 -16.83 13.59 8.39
CA ALA A 93 -17.65 14.79 8.44
C ALA A 93 -17.54 15.62 7.15
N ALA A 94 -16.35 15.63 6.53
CA ALA A 94 -16.11 16.25 5.24
C ALA A 94 -16.64 15.44 4.04
N GLY A 95 -17.10 14.19 4.26
CA GLY A 95 -17.65 13.35 3.20
C GLY A 95 -16.64 12.81 2.19
N VAL A 96 -15.33 12.83 2.52
CA VAL A 96 -14.26 12.26 1.67
C VAL A 96 -13.86 10.87 2.15
N GLU A 97 -13.18 10.09 1.32
CA GLU A 97 -12.69 8.75 1.67
C GLU A 97 -11.56 8.78 2.71
N GLY A 98 -11.27 7.63 3.32
CA GLY A 98 -10.09 7.46 4.18
C GLY A 98 -8.81 7.17 3.38
N ILE A 99 -7.68 7.06 4.08
CA ILE A 99 -6.42 6.56 3.50
C ILE A 99 -6.56 5.05 3.35
N VAL A 100 -6.20 4.50 2.19
CA VAL A 100 -6.22 3.06 1.96
C VAL A 100 -4.88 2.63 1.36
N LEU A 101 -4.26 1.61 1.94
CA LEU A 101 -3.22 0.85 1.29
C LEU A 101 -3.87 -0.44 0.76
N GLN A 102 -3.88 -0.64 -0.55
CA GLN A 102 -4.47 -1.84 -1.16
C GLN A 102 -3.42 -2.62 -1.94
N ALA A 103 -3.28 -3.90 -1.59
CA ALA A 103 -2.65 -4.90 -2.44
C ALA A 103 -3.73 -5.60 -3.26
N TYR A 104 -3.55 -5.75 -4.57
CA TYR A 104 -4.52 -6.46 -5.40
C TYR A 104 -3.86 -7.20 -6.56
N PHE A 105 -4.50 -8.28 -6.98
CA PHE A 105 -4.09 -9.12 -8.10
C PHE A 105 -5.30 -9.43 -8.99
N GLY A 106 -5.54 -8.58 -9.99
CA GLY A 106 -6.67 -8.72 -10.91
C GLY A 106 -6.72 -10.09 -11.58
N GLY A 107 -7.91 -10.56 -11.93
CA GLY A 107 -8.14 -11.92 -12.44
C GLY A 107 -7.36 -12.22 -13.73
N SER A 108 -7.18 -11.21 -14.59
CA SER A 108 -6.42 -11.29 -15.84
C SER A 108 -4.99 -10.77 -15.74
N PHE A 109 -4.56 -10.34 -14.56
CA PHE A 109 -3.25 -9.69 -14.42
C PHE A 109 -2.14 -10.73 -14.36
N HIS A 110 -0.96 -10.35 -14.88
CA HIS A 110 0.25 -11.16 -14.74
C HIS A 110 0.93 -10.96 -13.38
N HIS A 111 0.76 -9.77 -12.79
CA HIS A 111 1.41 -9.36 -11.55
C HIS A 111 0.45 -8.65 -10.59
N PRO A 112 0.68 -8.77 -9.27
CA PRO A 112 -0.03 -7.98 -8.28
C PRO A 112 0.54 -6.56 -8.17
N HIS A 113 -0.27 -5.66 -7.62
CA HIS A 113 0.06 -4.26 -7.46
C HIS A 113 -0.31 -3.74 -6.07
N LEU A 114 0.33 -2.62 -5.71
CA LEU A 114 -0.05 -1.75 -4.60
C LEU A 114 -0.71 -0.49 -5.15
N ARG A 115 -1.71 0.03 -4.45
CA ARG A 115 -2.30 1.35 -4.75
C ARG A 115 -2.88 2.03 -3.51
N GLY A 116 -3.19 3.32 -3.68
CA GLY A 116 -3.88 4.15 -2.72
C GLY A 116 -5.36 4.37 -3.04
N THR A 117 -6.04 5.17 -2.21
CA THR A 117 -7.36 5.75 -2.50
C THR A 117 -7.31 6.69 -3.71
N THR A 118 -6.24 7.46 -3.83
CA THR A 118 -6.11 8.56 -4.79
C THR A 118 -4.96 8.39 -5.78
N VAL A 119 -4.07 7.44 -5.51
CA VAL A 119 -2.93 7.11 -6.34
C VAL A 119 -3.00 5.66 -6.81
N HIS A 120 -2.50 5.39 -8.02
CA HIS A 120 -2.74 4.12 -8.71
C HIS A 120 -1.60 3.13 -8.52
N ASP A 121 -1.08 2.54 -9.59
CA ASP A 121 -0.43 1.23 -9.50
C ASP A 121 1.09 1.32 -9.30
N TRP A 122 1.55 0.67 -8.23
CA TRP A 122 2.94 0.29 -7.99
C TRP A 122 3.11 -1.22 -8.13
N PRO A 123 4.22 -1.71 -8.67
CA PRO A 123 4.47 -3.14 -8.75
C PRO A 123 4.65 -3.76 -7.37
N LEU A 124 4.04 -4.92 -7.12
CA LEU A 124 4.21 -5.66 -5.87
C LEU A 124 5.11 -6.90 -6.09
N ASN A 125 6.34 -6.84 -5.57
CA ASN A 125 7.30 -7.95 -5.63
C ASN A 125 7.85 -8.24 -4.23
N VAL A 126 7.01 -8.83 -3.39
CA VAL A 126 7.33 -9.16 -2.00
C VAL A 126 7.30 -10.67 -1.82
N PHE A 127 8.46 -11.27 -1.58
CA PHE A 127 8.60 -12.72 -1.37
C PHE A 127 9.28 -13.06 -0.03
N SER A 128 9.74 -12.04 0.69
CA SER A 128 10.44 -12.16 1.97
C SER A 128 10.13 -10.99 2.91
N GLU A 129 10.48 -11.13 4.19
CA GLU A 129 10.38 -10.04 5.16
C GLU A 129 11.25 -8.84 4.77
N ALA A 130 12.42 -9.09 4.18
CA ALA A 130 13.31 -8.04 3.69
C ALA A 130 12.69 -7.27 2.51
N ASP A 131 12.05 -7.97 1.56
CA ASP A 131 11.30 -7.30 0.48
C ASP A 131 10.16 -6.45 1.05
N ALA A 132 9.43 -6.96 2.05
CA ALA A 132 8.32 -6.26 2.68
C ALA A 132 8.79 -5.00 3.43
N ALA A 133 9.88 -5.11 4.21
CA ALA A 133 10.49 -3.97 4.89
C ALA A 133 10.95 -2.90 3.89
N ALA A 134 11.44 -3.30 2.72
CA ALA A 134 11.81 -2.37 1.64
C ALA A 134 10.60 -1.62 1.06
N GLN A 135 9.36 -2.11 1.23
CA GLN A 135 8.15 -1.39 0.81
C GLN A 135 7.74 -0.26 1.76
N LEU A 136 8.38 -0.11 2.92
CA LEU A 136 7.99 0.90 3.92
C LEU A 136 7.93 2.32 3.32
N SER A 137 8.95 2.72 2.54
CA SER A 137 8.96 4.04 1.89
C SER A 137 7.88 4.19 0.81
N VAL A 138 7.57 3.11 0.09
CA VAL A 138 6.52 3.09 -0.94
C VAL A 138 5.15 3.25 -0.29
N LEU A 139 4.86 2.47 0.76
CA LEU A 139 3.59 2.57 1.49
C LEU A 139 3.42 3.93 2.16
N ARG A 140 4.50 4.52 2.73
CA ARG A 140 4.47 5.89 3.23
C ARG A 140 4.16 6.90 2.13
N ALA A 141 4.77 6.75 0.95
CA ALA A 141 4.52 7.63 -0.18
C ALA A 141 3.07 7.54 -0.67
N ILE A 142 2.49 6.33 -0.72
CA ILE A 142 1.07 6.12 -1.06
C ILE A 142 0.18 6.80 -0.02
N ALA A 143 0.37 6.53 1.28
CA ALA A 143 -0.45 7.09 2.35
C ALA A 143 -0.34 8.62 2.44
N SER A 144 0.87 9.18 2.27
CA SER A 144 1.07 10.63 2.26
C SER A 144 0.41 11.28 1.05
N SER A 145 0.49 10.64 -0.11
CA SER A 145 -0.16 11.15 -1.34
C SER A 145 -1.68 11.11 -1.22
N ASP A 146 -2.23 10.06 -0.62
CA ASP A 146 -3.65 9.97 -0.29
C ASP A 146 -4.09 11.12 0.61
N LEU A 147 -3.44 11.32 1.75
CA LEU A 147 -3.82 12.40 2.65
C LEU A 147 -3.72 13.78 1.98
N HIS A 148 -2.63 14.02 1.25
CA HIS A 148 -2.43 15.24 0.47
C HIS A 148 -3.59 15.47 -0.49
N ASN A 149 -3.94 14.47 -1.30
CA ASN A 149 -4.99 14.59 -2.30
C ASN A 149 -6.39 14.73 -1.68
N LEU A 150 -6.63 14.07 -0.54
CA LEU A 150 -7.88 14.21 0.23
C LEU A 150 -8.05 15.63 0.78
N VAL A 151 -6.97 16.29 1.21
CA VAL A 151 -7.00 17.70 1.62
C VAL A 151 -7.44 18.61 0.47
N TYR A 152 -7.02 18.34 -0.77
CA TYR A 152 -7.50 19.10 -1.94
C TYR A 152 -8.96 18.82 -2.32
N ARG A 153 -9.50 17.64 -1.96
CA ARG A 153 -10.91 17.30 -2.14
C ARG A 153 -11.81 17.87 -1.04
N ALA A 154 -11.24 18.16 0.12
CA ALA A 154 -11.91 18.75 1.27
C ALA A 154 -11.22 20.06 1.68
N ASP A 155 -10.50 20.05 2.80
CA ASP A 155 -9.77 21.18 3.36
C ASP A 155 -8.71 20.66 4.35
N TYR A 156 -7.67 21.44 4.65
CA TYR A 156 -6.64 21.07 5.62
C TYR A 156 -7.21 20.72 7.00
N ARG A 157 -8.41 21.22 7.34
CA ARG A 157 -9.14 20.92 8.57
C ARG A 157 -9.42 19.43 8.77
N ILE A 158 -9.32 18.59 7.74
CA ILE A 158 -9.38 17.14 7.93
C ILE A 158 -8.13 16.58 8.62
N VAL A 159 -7.09 17.37 8.89
CA VAL A 159 -5.87 16.91 9.58
C VAL A 159 -5.84 17.50 11.00
N PRO A 160 -6.20 16.74 12.06
CA PRO A 160 -6.28 17.24 13.43
C PRO A 160 -5.04 17.98 13.94
N ALA A 161 -3.84 17.49 13.59
CA ALA A 161 -2.58 18.07 14.05
C ALA A 161 -2.37 19.54 13.61
N VAL A 162 -2.92 19.97 12.48
CA VAL A 162 -2.73 21.36 11.99
C VAL A 162 -3.80 22.33 12.50
N ASN A 163 -4.92 21.82 13.02
CA ASN A 163 -5.98 22.65 13.60
C ASN A 163 -5.65 23.09 15.03
N ARG A 164 -4.95 22.24 15.79
CA ARG A 164 -4.64 22.52 17.21
C ARG A 164 -3.51 23.55 17.41
N THR A 165 -2.83 23.97 16.35
CA THR A 165 -1.81 25.03 16.39
C THR A 165 -2.36 26.46 16.30
N ALA A 166 -3.67 26.65 16.13
CA ALA A 166 -4.29 27.98 16.05
C ALA A 166 -4.72 28.58 17.41
N SER A 167 -4.23 28.04 18.52
CA SER A 167 -4.47 28.58 19.87
C SER A 167 -3.14 28.72 20.62
N SER A 168 -2.40 29.76 20.26
CA SER A 168 -1.31 30.34 21.06
C SER A 168 -1.58 31.82 21.26
#